data_AF-A0A431KFB6-F1
#
_entry.id   AF-A0A431KFB6-F1
#
_cell.length_a   1.000
_cell.length_b   1.000
_cell.length_c   1.000
_cell.angle_alpha   90.00
_cell.angle_beta   90.00
_cell.angle_gamma   90.00
#
_symmetry.space_group_name_H-M   'P 1'
#
loop_
_entity.id
_entity.type
_entity.pdbx_description
1 polymer ?
#
loop_
_entity_poly.entity_id
_entity_poly.type
_entity_poly.pdbx_seq_one_letter_code
_entity_poly.pdbx_strand_id
1 'polypeptide(L)' 'MTTEPSSPSTGSKRLEVRCPSCGEMHLYSTDNPYRPFCSKGCKAIDLGAWASEQYRVEAKPTSEQFQDDLGP' A
#
# COMPACT_ATOMS: atom_id res chain seq x y z
N MET A 1 -18.75 -4.30 -43.58
CA MET A 1 -18.16 -4.78 -42.31
C MET A 1 -18.62 -3.80 -41.24
N THR A 2 -19.58 -4.23 -40.45
CA THR A 2 -20.43 -3.42 -39.57
C THR A 2 -19.61 -2.88 -38.40
N THR A 3 -19.57 -1.56 -38.27
CA THR A 3 -18.99 -0.82 -37.14
C THR A 3 -19.91 -0.99 -35.92
N GLU A 4 -19.40 -1.61 -34.86
CA GLU A 4 -20.11 -1.68 -33.57
C GLU A 4 -20.14 -0.29 -32.88
N PRO A 5 -21.25 0.07 -32.21
CA PRO A 5 -21.42 1.38 -31.62
C PRO A 5 -20.63 1.50 -30.31
N SER A 6 -19.75 2.51 -30.27
CA SER A 6 -19.09 3.00 -29.06
C SER A 6 -20.14 3.47 -28.05
N SER A 7 -20.42 2.64 -27.04
CA SER A 7 -21.24 3.05 -25.91
C SER A 7 -20.52 4.11 -25.06
N PRO A 8 -21.16 5.22 -24.69
CA PRO A 8 -20.57 6.21 -23.80
C PRO A 8 -20.66 5.67 -22.38
N SER A 9 -19.55 5.18 -21.82
CA SER A 9 -19.50 4.80 -20.41
C SER A 9 -19.61 6.07 -19.56
N THR A 10 -20.79 6.24 -18.95
CA THR A 10 -21.07 7.21 -17.89
C THR A 10 -19.91 7.24 -16.89
N GLY A 11 -19.33 8.43 -16.71
CA GLY A 11 -18.00 8.61 -16.15
C GLY A 11 -17.75 7.94 -14.80
N SER A 12 -16.99 6.85 -14.82
CA SER A 12 -16.29 6.34 -13.65
C SER A 12 -15.09 7.24 -13.37
N LYS A 13 -15.14 7.96 -12.24
CA LYS A 13 -13.99 8.76 -11.77
C LYS A 13 -12.77 7.83 -11.70
N ARG A 14 -11.76 8.09 -12.52
CA ARG A 14 -10.49 7.37 -12.50
C ARG A 14 -9.85 7.55 -11.13
N LEU A 15 -9.82 6.49 -10.33
CA LEU A 15 -9.25 6.51 -8.99
C LEU A 15 -7.73 6.51 -9.11
N GLU A 16 -7.07 7.59 -8.71
CA GLU A 16 -5.61 7.63 -8.59
C GLU A 16 -5.18 7.42 -7.14
N VAL A 17 -4.11 6.65 -6.95
CA VAL A 17 -3.54 6.36 -5.63
C VAL A 17 -2.03 6.59 -5.62
N ARG A 18 -1.51 6.92 -4.45
CA ARG A 18 -0.08 7.09 -4.20
C ARG A 18 0.58 5.73 -3.96
N CYS A 19 1.65 5.43 -4.69
CA CYS A 19 2.46 4.24 -4.47
C CYS A 19 3.13 4.30 -3.07
N PRO A 20 2.93 3.30 -2.20
CA PRO A 20 3.52 3.34 -0.85
C PRO A 20 5.05 3.33 -0.83
N SER A 21 5.70 2.71 -1.82
CA SER A 21 7.17 2.54 -1.84
C SER A 21 7.93 3.74 -2.41
N CYS A 22 7.39 4.40 -3.44
CA CYS A 22 8.09 5.51 -4.13
C CYS A 22 7.31 6.84 -4.12
N GLY A 23 6.04 6.83 -3.74
CA GLY A 23 5.22 8.03 -3.69
C GLY A 23 4.61 8.49 -5.02
N GLU A 24 4.86 7.79 -6.13
CA GLU A 24 4.30 8.12 -7.45
C GLU A 24 2.76 8.02 -7.45
N MET A 25 2.08 8.96 -8.11
CA MET A 25 0.64 8.89 -8.33
C MET A 25 0.35 8.03 -9.57
N HIS A 26 -0.54 7.05 -9.44
CA HIS A 26 -0.90 6.21 -10.58
C HIS A 26 -2.38 5.80 -10.54
N LEU A 27 -2.90 5.43 -11.72
CA LEU A 27 -4.26 4.94 -11.85
C LEU A 27 -4.43 3.59 -11.14
N TYR A 28 -5.42 3.51 -10.27
CA TYR A 28 -5.92 2.26 -9.70
C TYR A 28 -6.76 1.52 -10.75
N SER A 29 -6.10 0.81 -11.67
CA SER A 29 -6.73 0.00 -12.73
C SER A 29 -6.32 -1.46 -12.64
N THR A 30 -7.23 -2.37 -12.99
CA THR A 30 -6.95 -3.81 -13.11
C THR A 30 -5.84 -4.15 -14.09
N ASP A 31 -5.54 -3.25 -15.03
CA ASP A 31 -4.42 -3.39 -15.97
C ASP A 31 -3.05 -3.38 -15.27
N ASN A 32 -2.97 -2.76 -14.09
CA ASN A 32 -1.84 -2.92 -13.19
C ASN A 32 -2.12 -4.09 -12.22
N PRO A 33 -1.40 -5.22 -12.29
CA PRO A 33 -1.58 -6.32 -11.33
C PRO A 33 -0.85 -6.06 -9.99
N TYR A 34 -0.05 -5.00 -9.90
CA TYR A 34 0.78 -4.69 -8.73
C TYR A 34 0.19 -3.63 -7.80
N ARG A 35 -1.02 -3.12 -8.07
CA ARG A 35 -1.74 -2.18 -7.17
C ARG A 35 -1.73 -2.69 -5.72
N PRO A 36 -1.54 -1.82 -4.72
CA PRO A 36 -1.46 -0.35 -4.78
C PRO A 36 -0.07 0.19 -5.17
N PHE A 37 0.86 -0.65 -5.61
CA PHE A 37 2.18 -0.22 -6.08
C PHE A 37 2.16 0.10 -7.57
N CYS A 38 2.95 1.08 -8.00
CA CYS A 38 3.04 1.45 -9.41
C CYS A 38 3.74 0.39 -10.29
N SER A 39 4.45 -0.57 -9.69
CA SER A 39 5.21 -1.60 -10.43
C SER A 39 5.54 -2.83 -9.57
N LYS A 40 5.99 -3.91 -10.25
CA LYS A 40 6.57 -5.11 -9.62
C LYS A 40 7.74 -4.78 -8.69
N GLY A 41 8.59 -3.84 -9.10
CA GLY A 41 9.78 -3.43 -8.33
C GLY A 41 9.40 -2.79 -7.00
N CYS A 42 8.44 -1.87 -7.00
CA CYS A 42 7.94 -1.24 -5.78
C CYS A 42 7.30 -2.27 -4.82
N LYS A 43 6.51 -3.22 -5.35
CA LYS A 43 5.97 -4.32 -4.53
C LYS A 43 7.09 -5.16 -3.87
N ALA A 44 8.17 -5.43 -4.58
CA ALA A 44 9.30 -6.19 -4.04
C ALA A 44 10.09 -5.41 -2.97
N ILE A 45 10.23 -4.09 -3.14
CA ILE A 45 10.88 -3.20 -2.16
C ILE A 45 10.10 -3.21 -0.85
N ASP A 46 8.77 -3.05 -0.92
CA ASP A 46 7.90 -3.09 0.27
C ASP A 46 8.06 -4.43 1.01
N LEU A 47 7.99 -5.55 0.28
CA LEU A 47 8.21 -6.88 0.84
C LEU A 47 9.59 -7.03 1.50
N GLY A 48 10.65 -6.45 0.89
CA GLY A 48 11.99 -6.43 1.47
C GLY A 48 12.08 -5.64 2.77
N ALA A 49 11.38 -4.51 2.86
CA ALA A 49 11.31 -3.69 4.07
C ALA A 49 10.59 -4.43 5.22
N TRP A 50 9.53 -5.19 4.91
CA TRP A 50 8.91 -6.11 5.88
C TRP A 50 9.87 -7.20 6.33
N ALA A 51 10.52 -7.89 5.40
CA ALA A 51 11.45 -8.97 5.70
C ALA A 51 12.67 -8.51 6.52
N SER A 52 13.04 -7.22 6.39
CA SER A 52 14.17 -6.60 7.08
C SER A 52 13.76 -5.83 8.35
N GLU A 53 12.54 -6.07 8.85
CA GLU A 53 11.99 -5.46 10.08
C GLU A 53 12.07 -3.93 10.11
N GLN A 54 12.01 -3.29 8.94
CA GLN A 54 12.06 -1.82 8.84
C GLN A 54 10.75 -1.18 9.29
N TYR A 55 9.63 -1.88 9.07
CA TYR A 55 8.32 -1.48 9.58
C TYR A 55 8.16 -1.93 11.03
N ARG A 56 7.81 -0.98 11.89
CA ARG A 56 7.65 -1.18 13.33
C ARG A 56 6.50 -0.31 13.84
N VAL A 57 5.80 -0.81 14.85
CA VAL A 57 4.74 -0.07 15.54
C VAL A 57 5.22 0.14 16.97
N GLU A 58 5.27 1.40 17.40
CA GLU A 58 5.66 1.75 18.75
C GLU A 58 4.70 1.12 19.77
N ALA A 59 5.24 0.44 20.77
CA ALA A 59 4.44 -0.07 21.87
C ALA A 59 3.95 1.09 22.72
N LYS A 60 2.67 1.08 23.09
CA LYS A 60 2.20 1.96 24.17
C LYS A 60 2.82 1.45 25.47
N PRO A 61 3.34 2.33 26.34
CA PRO A 61 3.82 1.90 27.65
C PRO A 61 2.65 1.27 28.40
N THR A 62 2.74 -0.02 28.69
CA THR A 62 1.81 -0.70 29.58
C THR A 62 2.19 -0.34 31.01
N SER A 63 1.19 -0.03 31.84
CA SER A 63 1.35 0.31 33.27
C SER A 63 2.07 -0.77 34.09
N GLU A 64 2.26 -1.97 33.53
CA GLU A 64 2.86 -3.13 34.18
C GLU A 64 4.40 -3.19 34.01
N GLN A 65 5.02 -2.32 33.20
CA GLN A 65 6.49 -2.29 33.01
C GLN A 65 7.26 -1.60 34.15
N PHE A 66 6.58 -1.17 35.22
CA PHE A 66 7.20 -0.45 36.35
C PHE A 66 7.29 -1.26 37.65
N GLN A 67 6.86 -2.53 37.68
CA GLN A 67 6.78 -3.32 38.91
C GLN A 67 7.95 -4.32 39.09
N ASP A 68 8.70 -4.63 38.03
CA ASP A 68 9.77 -5.64 38.06
C ASP A 68 11.14 -5.14 38.55
N ASP A 69 11.34 -3.82 38.69
CA ASP A 69 12.58 -3.21 39.23
C ASP A 69 12.44 -2.78 40.71
N LEU A 70 11.36 -3.21 41.37
CA LEU A 70 11.15 -3.02 42.80
C LEU A 70 10.99 -4.36 43.50
N GLY A 71 12.11 -5.04 43.74
CA GLY A 71 12.21 -5.83 44.95
C GLY A 71 13.43 -6.74 45.05
N PRO A 72 13.70 -7.27 46.25
CA PRO A 72 13.55 -6.65 47.57
C PRO A 72 14.68 -5.64 47.90
#